data_AF-Q8ERR1-F1
#
_entry.id   AF-Q8ERR1-F1
#
_cell.length_a   1.000
_cell.length_b   1.000
_cell.length_c   1.000
_cell.angle_alpha   90.00
_cell.angle_beta   90.00
_cell.angle_gamma   90.00
#
_symmetry.space_group_name_H-M   'P 1'
#
loop_
_entity.id
_entity.type
_entity.pdbx_description
1 polymer ?
#
loop_
_entity_poly.entity_id
_entity_poly.type
_entity_poly.pdbx_seq_one_letter_code
_entity_poly.pdbx_strand_id
1 'polypeptide(L)'
;MKNNIPNKIHIIGSVGSGKTTLERELSSKLNVPFYELDNVVWKRHKEHEDIRRTEKEREEYLNTLISSDTWIIEGIHNEEWVTNSFRNADLIFFLDTNYSVRTYRIIR
;
A
#
# COMPACT_ATOMS: atom_id res chain seq x y z
N MET A 1 26.75 -14.15 3.69
CA MET A 1 25.40 -14.36 3.12
C MET A 1 24.99 -13.04 2.47
N LYS A 2 24.61 -13.00 1.20
CA LYS A 2 24.08 -11.75 0.61
C LYS A 2 22.73 -11.49 1.28
N ASN A 3 22.57 -10.34 1.92
CA ASN A 3 21.28 -9.92 2.46
C ASN A 3 20.36 -9.68 1.26
N ASN A 4 19.46 -10.62 0.95
CA ASN A 4 18.43 -10.41 -0.06
C ASN A 4 17.39 -9.47 0.53
N ILE A 5 17.42 -8.22 0.07
CA ILE A 5 16.38 -7.25 0.36
C ILE A 5 15.12 -7.67 -0.43
N PRO A 6 13.93 -7.70 0.18
CA PRO A 6 12.69 -8.01 -0.52
C PRO A 6 12.38 -6.93 -1.56
N ASN A 7 11.97 -7.34 -2.75
CA ASN A 7 11.66 -6.43 -3.86
C ASN A 7 10.17 -6.03 -3.87
N LYS A 8 9.32 -6.92 -3.37
CA LYS A 8 7.86 -6.80 -3.37
C LYS A 8 7.35 -6.79 -1.94
N ILE A 9 6.98 -5.62 -1.43
CA ILE A 9 6.62 -5.43 -0.03
C ILE A 9 5.14 -5.01 0.06
N HIS A 10 4.36 -5.71 0.85
CA HIS A 10 2.99 -5.30 1.18
C HIS A 10 2.95 -4.81 2.64
N ILE A 11 2.34 -3.65 2.89
CA ILE A 11 2.17 -3.09 4.23
C ILE A 11 0.68 -3.04 4.56
N ILE A 12 0.26 -3.77 5.58
CA ILE A 12 -1.11 -3.78 6.08
C ILE A 12 -1.20 -3.23 7.50
N GLY A 13 -2.35 -2.64 7.83
CA GLY A 13 -2.62 -2.09 9.16
C GLY A 13 -3.74 -1.07 9.14
N SER A 14 -4.29 -0.77 10.32
CA SER A 14 -5.42 0.16 10.42
C SER A 14 -5.04 1.63 10.23
N VAL A 15 -6.03 2.52 10.08
CA VAL A 15 -5.80 3.99 10.03
C VAL A 15 -5.04 4.45 11.28
N GLY A 16 -4.04 5.34 11.11
CA GLY A 16 -3.19 5.83 12.20
C GLY A 16 -2.09 4.87 12.66
N SER A 17 -1.95 3.67 12.05
CA SER A 17 -0.91 2.71 12.45
C SER A 17 0.51 3.15 12.07
N GLY A 18 0.66 3.95 11.01
CA GLY A 18 1.94 4.44 10.51
C GLY A 18 2.37 3.89 9.16
N LYS A 19 1.47 3.24 8.39
CA LYS A 19 1.76 2.68 7.06
C LYS A 19 2.42 3.68 6.12
N THR A 20 1.82 4.86 5.95
CA THR A 20 2.32 5.93 5.08
C THR A 20 3.70 6.43 5.49
N THR A 21 4.03 6.41 6.78
CA THR A 21 5.38 6.74 7.24
C THR A 21 6.36 5.64 6.84
N LEU A 22 6.00 4.38 7.10
CA LEU A 22 6.84 3.23 6.80
C LEU A 22 7.10 3.08 5.30
N GLU A 23 6.08 3.19 4.45
CA GLU A 23 6.24 3.04 2.99
C GLU A 23 7.18 4.10 2.42
N ARG A 24 7.09 5.36 2.88
CA ARG A 24 7.91 6.48 2.40
C ARG A 24 9.36 6.31 2.83
N GLU A 25 9.58 5.87 4.06
CA GLU A 25 10.93 5.55 4.53
C GLU A 25 11.54 4.37 3.76
N LEU A 26 10.79 3.29 3.57
CA LEU A 26 11.26 2.12 2.82
C LEU A 26 11.52 2.47 1.36
N SER A 27 10.61 3.20 0.73
CA SER A 27 10.77 3.69 -0.64
C SER A 27 12.04 4.52 -0.80
N SER A 28 12.27 5.47 0.11
CA SER A 28 13.47 6.31 0.10
C SER A 28 14.76 5.50 0.35
N LYS A 29 14.75 4.56 1.31
CA LYS A 29 15.94 3.75 1.66
C LYS A 29 16.28 2.71 0.61
N LEU A 30 15.28 2.13 -0.05
CA LEU A 30 15.44 1.03 -1.01
C LEU A 30 15.40 1.50 -2.47
N ASN A 31 15.02 2.76 -2.72
CA ASN A 31 14.76 3.32 -4.04
C ASN A 31 13.72 2.51 -4.85
N VAL A 32 12.62 2.14 -4.18
CA VAL A 32 11.51 1.34 -4.74
C VAL A 32 10.23 2.19 -4.76
N PRO A 33 9.42 2.19 -5.83
CA PRO A 33 8.16 2.92 -5.87
C PRO A 33 7.16 2.36 -4.85
N PHE A 34 6.35 3.25 -4.26
CA PHE A 34 5.23 2.84 -3.40
C PHE A 34 3.89 3.25 -4.00
N TYR A 35 2.85 2.49 -3.66
CA TYR A 35 1.49 2.68 -4.13
C TYR A 35 0.48 2.49 -2.99
N GLU A 36 -0.28 3.54 -2.71
CA GLU A 36 -1.39 3.52 -1.75
C GLU A 36 -2.62 2.90 -2.43
N LEU A 37 -3.21 1.86 -1.83
CA LEU A 37 -4.40 1.19 -2.39
C LEU A 37 -5.59 2.14 -2.52
N ASP A 38 -5.69 3.15 -1.66
CA ASP A 38 -6.68 4.23 -1.80
C ASP A 38 -6.55 4.95 -3.15
N ASN A 39 -5.33 5.16 -3.65
CA ASN A 39 -5.08 5.77 -4.96
C ASN A 39 -5.25 4.78 -6.13
N VAL A 40 -5.37 3.48 -5.83
CA VAL A 40 -5.85 2.47 -6.79
C VAL A 40 -7.37 2.49 -6.86
N VAL A 41 -8.08 2.67 -5.74
CA VAL A 41 -9.54 2.80 -5.75
C VAL A 41 -9.98 4.14 -6.35
N TRP A 42 -9.26 5.23 -6.08
CA TRP A 42 -9.65 6.59 -6.47
C TRP A 42 -8.64 7.21 -7.44
N LYS A 43 -9.13 7.78 -8.55
CA LYS A 43 -8.36 8.66 -9.42
C LYS A 43 -8.35 10.05 -8.79
N ARG A 44 -7.18 10.50 -8.33
CA ARG A 44 -7.01 11.80 -7.68
C ARG A 44 -6.87 12.90 -8.74
N HIS A 45 -7.70 13.94 -8.66
CA HIS A 45 -7.64 15.09 -9.57
C HIS A 45 -7.38 16.38 -8.79
N LYS A 46 -6.54 17.28 -9.35
CA LYS A 46 -6.24 18.57 -8.70
C LYS A 46 -7.34 19.61 -8.91
N GLU A 47 -8.01 19.56 -10.06
CA GLU A 47 -8.96 20.57 -10.52
C GLU A 47 -10.41 20.07 -10.58
N HIS A 48 -10.62 18.77 -10.33
CA HIS A 48 -11.91 18.10 -10.38
C HIS A 48 -12.07 17.18 -9.17
N GLU A 49 -13.29 16.73 -8.92
CA GLU A 49 -13.57 15.74 -7.89
C GLU A 49 -12.85 14.43 -8.17
N ASP A 50 -12.50 13.74 -7.09
CA ASP A 50 -11.91 12.41 -7.17
C ASP A 50 -12.91 11.42 -7.75
N ILE A 51 -12.46 10.63 -8.73
CA ILE A 51 -13.31 9.68 -9.43
C ILE A 51 -13.00 8.29 -8.93
N ARG A 52 -14.01 7.58 -8.41
CA ARG A 52 -13.87 6.17 -8.04
C ARG A 52 -13.69 5.32 -9.29
N ARG A 53 -12.63 4.50 -9.34
CA ARG A 53 -12.48 3.47 -10.38
C ARG A 53 -13.61 2.45 -10.26
N THR A 54 -14.08 1.97 -11.41
CA THR A 54 -14.90 0.76 -11.46
C THR A 54 -14.10 -0.44 -10.93
N GLU A 55 -14.79 -1.52 -10.55
CA GLU A 55 -14.12 -2.72 -10.03
C GLU A 55 -13.09 -3.28 -11.02
N LYS A 56 -13.45 -3.33 -12.29
CA LYS A 56 -12.58 -3.78 -13.39
C LYS A 56 -11.37 -2.86 -13.56
N GLU A 57 -11.57 -1.53 -13.63
CA GLU A 57 -10.44 -0.59 -13.76
C GLU A 57 -9.49 -0.66 -12.56
N ARG A 58 -10.02 -0.84 -11.35
CA ARG A 58 -9.21 -0.97 -10.13
C ARG A 58 -8.34 -2.22 -10.19
N GLU A 59 -8.92 -3.36 -10.56
CA GLU A 59 -8.20 -4.63 -10.67
C GLU A 59 -7.12 -4.57 -11.77
N GLU A 60 -7.48 -4.09 -12.96
CA GLU A 60 -6.53 -3.91 -14.07
C GLU A 60 -5.38 -2.96 -13.68
N TYR A 61 -5.71 -1.87 -12.99
CA TYR A 61 -4.71 -0.91 -12.54
C TYR A 61 -3.76 -1.53 -11.50
N LEU A 62 -4.29 -2.20 -10.47
CA LEU A 62 -3.44 -2.87 -9.48
C LEU A 62 -2.55 -3.93 -10.13
N ASN A 63 -3.10 -4.78 -11.00
CA ASN A 63 -2.36 -5.81 -11.71
C ASN A 63 -1.21 -5.22 -12.56
N THR A 64 -1.41 -4.03 -13.14
CA THR A 64 -0.37 -3.29 -13.86
C THR A 64 0.76 -2.81 -12.92
N LEU A 65 0.44 -2.41 -11.69
CA LEU A 65 1.46 -1.98 -10.72
C LEU A 65 2.29 -3.18 -10.24
N ILE A 66 1.63 -4.29 -9.90
CA ILE A 66 2.30 -5.48 -9.34
C ILE A 66 3.02 -6.34 -10.37
N SER A 67 2.87 -6.06 -11.68
CA SER A 67 3.66 -6.70 -12.73
C SER A 67 5.10 -6.20 -12.78
N SER A 68 5.42 -5.09 -12.09
CA SER A 68 6.80 -4.65 -11.86
C SER A 68 7.57 -5.64 -10.98
N ASP A 69 8.89 -5.70 -11.19
CA ASP A 69 9.80 -6.52 -10.36
C ASP A 69 9.94 -5.97 -8.94
N THR A 70 9.72 -4.66 -8.75
CA THR A 70 9.82 -3.99 -7.45
C THR A 70 8.60 -3.11 -7.19
N TRP A 71 8.07 -3.19 -5.97
CA TRP A 71 6.99 -2.32 -5.50
C TRP A 71 6.82 -2.41 -3.98
N ILE A 72 6.32 -1.32 -3.41
CA ILE A 72 5.73 -1.29 -2.08
C ILE A 72 4.25 -0.96 -2.26
N ILE A 73 3.36 -1.77 -1.67
CA ILE A 73 1.92 -1.48 -1.65
C ILE A 73 1.49 -1.33 -0.21
N GLU A 74 0.69 -0.31 0.08
CA GLU A 74 0.06 -0.15 1.39
C GLU A 74 -1.46 -0.09 1.30
N GLY A 75 -2.13 -0.72 2.26
CA GLY A 75 -3.54 -0.43 2.50
C GLY A 75 -4.17 -1.31 3.59
N ILE A 76 -5.48 -1.19 3.73
CA ILE A 76 -6.30 -2.00 4.66
C ILE A 76 -7.21 -2.99 3.93
N HIS A 77 -7.25 -2.90 2.61
CA HIS A 77 -8.07 -3.73 1.74
C HIS A 77 -7.69 -5.21 1.83
N ASN A 78 -8.71 -6.07 1.90
CA ASN A 78 -8.57 -7.52 1.96
C ASN A 78 -9.56 -8.23 1.01
N GLU A 79 -10.15 -7.49 0.08
CA GLU A 79 -11.09 -8.01 -0.91
C GLU A 79 -10.36 -8.79 -2.02
N GLU A 80 -11.11 -9.52 -2.86
CA GLU A 80 -10.51 -10.44 -3.84
C GLU A 80 -9.53 -9.75 -4.80
N TRP A 81 -9.82 -8.52 -5.23
CA TRP A 81 -9.00 -7.76 -6.18
C TRP A 81 -7.57 -7.47 -5.67
N VAL A 82 -7.31 -7.47 -4.36
CA VAL A 82 -5.96 -7.28 -3.81
C VAL A 82 -5.16 -8.58 -3.70
N THR A 83 -5.79 -9.74 -3.87
CA THR A 83 -5.18 -11.06 -3.63
C THR A 83 -3.85 -11.26 -4.36
N ASN A 84 -3.73 -10.81 -5.60
CA ASN A 84 -2.51 -10.96 -6.37
C ASN A 84 -1.33 -10.18 -5.78
N SER A 85 -1.58 -9.02 -5.15
CA SER A 85 -0.53 -8.28 -4.44
C SER A 85 -0.04 -9.06 -3.21
N PHE A 86 -0.92 -9.74 -2.48
CA PHE A 86 -0.52 -10.60 -1.36
C PHE A 86 0.27 -11.83 -1.83
N ARG A 87 -0.19 -12.49 -2.89
CA ARG A 87 0.48 -13.68 -3.45
C ARG A 87 1.87 -13.37 -4.01
N ASN A 88 2.04 -12.18 -4.58
CA ASN A 88 3.29 -11.77 -5.22
C ASN A 88 4.27 -11.07 -4.25
N ALA A 89 3.87 -10.82 -3.00
CA ALA A 89 4.73 -10.16 -2.02
C ALA A 89 5.84 -11.11 -1.55
N ASP A 90 7.08 -10.62 -1.52
CA ASP A 90 8.21 -11.29 -0.86
C ASP A 90 8.12 -11.13 0.66
N LEU A 91 7.58 -10.00 1.12
CA LEU A 91 7.44 -9.64 2.52
C LEU A 91 6.13 -8.89 2.77
N ILE A 92 5.45 -9.25 3.86
CA ILE A 92 4.24 -8.55 4.32
C ILE A 92 4.52 -7.98 5.72
N PHE A 93 4.41 -6.67 5.88
CA PHE A 93 4.42 -6.00 7.17
C PHE A 93 2.99 -5.85 7.70
N PHE A 94 2.74 -6.35 8.91
CA PHE A 94 1.50 -6.08 9.64
C PHE A 94 1.76 -5.09 10.79
N LEU A 95 1.22 -3.88 10.66
CA LEU A 95 1.34 -2.82 11.66
C LEU A 95 0.19 -2.88 12.66
N ASP A 96 0.40 -3.66 13.72
CA ASP A 96 -0.50 -3.80 14.86
C ASP A 96 -0.25 -2.73 15.94
N THR A 97 -0.41 -1.46 15.54
CA THR A 97 -0.21 -0.33 16.46
C THR A 97 -1.35 -0.27 17.47
N ASN A 98 -1.02 -0.21 18.76
CA ASN A 98 -1.98 -0.11 19.87
C ASN A 98 -3.09 0.93 19.61
N TYR A 99 -4.34 0.56 19.93
CA TYR A 99 -5.52 1.41 19.71
C TYR A 99 -5.37 2.80 20.34
N SER A 100 -4.87 2.90 21.57
CA SER A 100 -4.66 4.18 22.25
C SER A 100 -3.71 5.12 21.49
N VAL A 101 -2.64 4.58 20.92
CA VAL A 101 -1.67 5.33 20.11
C VAL A 101 -2.32 5.79 18.80
N ARG A 102 -3.07 4.91 18.14
CA ARG A 102 -3.79 5.24 16.90
C ARG A 102 -4.82 6.35 17.14
N THR A 103 -5.61 6.22 18.19
CA THR A 103 -6.62 7.22 18.57
C THR A 103 -5.99 8.57 18.86
N TYR A 104 -4.87 8.59 19.60
CA TYR A 104 -4.13 9.83 19.84
C TYR A 104 -3.70 10.51 18.53
N ARG A 105 -3.09 9.76 17.60
CA ARG A 105 -2.63 10.28 16.29
C ARG A 105 -3.74 10.75 15.34
N ILE A 106 -4.96 10.25 15.53
CA ILE A 106 -6.12 10.64 14.70
C ILE A 106 -6.75 11.92 15.24
N ILE A 107 -6.81 12.07 16.56
CA ILE A 107 -7.48 13.20 17.22
C ILE A 107 -6.55 14.41 17.39
N ARG A 108 -5.24 14.19 17.49
CA ARG A 108 -4.24 15.23 17.78
C ARG A 108 -3.08 15.25 16.79
#